data_AF-A0A940RQ35-F1
#
_entry.id   AF-A0A940RQ35-F1
#
_cell.length_a   1.000
_cell.length_b   1.000
_cell.length_c   1.000
_cell.angle_alpha   90.00
_cell.angle_beta   90.00
_cell.angle_gamma   90.00
#
_symmetry.space_group_name_H-M   'P 1'
#
loop_
_entity.id
_entity.type
_entity.pdbx_description
1 polymer ?
#
loop_
_entity_poly.entity_id
_entity_poly.type
_entity_poly.pdbx_seq_one_letter_code
_entity_poly.pdbx_strand_id
1 'polypeptide(L)'
;MPVLGLGGFFWRSQDPEALQAWYREHLGVGNGCGTDEKGESNEWLWYPSPGPMVFQPFKATTDYFAEDKQFMLNLRVSDLDSLLEQLNAAGIEVITKAEWDASPELGRFARIHDPEGNAIELWEPPAA
;
A
#
# COMPACT_ATOMS: atom_id res chain seq x y z
N MET A 1 15.44 -1.05 -22.07
CA MET A 1 15.70 0.07 -21.13
C MET A 1 16.45 -0.48 -19.92
N PRO A 2 17.39 0.25 -19.31
CA PRO A 2 18.18 -0.24 -18.17
C PRO A 2 17.47 -0.14 -16.81
N VAL A 3 16.35 0.58 -16.73
CA VAL A 3 15.53 0.69 -15.50
C VAL A 3 14.72 -0.59 -15.31
N LEU A 4 14.87 -1.23 -14.15
CA LEU A 4 14.26 -2.52 -13.84
C LEU A 4 12.95 -2.41 -13.03
N GLY A 5 12.81 -1.39 -12.19
CA GLY A 5 11.68 -1.21 -11.30
C GLY A 5 11.95 -0.18 -10.20
N LEU A 6 11.09 -0.15 -9.18
CA LEU A 6 11.28 0.70 -7.99
C LEU A 6 12.37 0.10 -7.08
N GLY A 7 13.40 0.90 -6.77
CA GLY A 7 14.46 0.52 -5.82
C GLY A 7 14.18 0.93 -4.38
N GLY A 8 13.08 1.66 -4.13
CA GLY A 8 12.69 2.14 -2.82
C GLY A 8 11.61 3.21 -2.93
N PHE A 9 10.90 3.43 -1.82
CA PHE A 9 9.92 4.50 -1.67
C PHE A 9 10.23 5.23 -0.35
N PHE A 10 10.45 6.54 -0.43
CA PHE A 10 10.89 7.35 0.69
C PHE A 10 9.97 8.54 0.85
N TRP A 11 9.49 8.76 2.07
CA TRP A 11 8.70 9.93 2.44
C TRP A 11 9.15 10.47 3.79
N ARG A 12 8.69 11.68 4.12
CA ARG A 12 9.00 12.31 5.40
C ARG A 12 7.99 11.84 6.44
N SER A 13 8.47 11.60 7.65
CA SER A 13 7.67 11.19 8.80
C SER A 13 8.12 11.97 10.03
N GLN A 14 7.18 12.21 10.95
CA GLN A 14 7.43 12.81 12.26
C GLN A 14 8.10 11.82 13.21
N ASP A 15 7.66 10.55 13.19
CA ASP A 15 8.25 9.45 13.96
C ASP A 15 8.55 8.25 13.04
N PRO A 16 9.74 8.22 12.41
CA PRO A 16 10.08 7.18 11.44
C PRO A 16 10.14 5.77 12.02
N GLU A 17 10.44 5.60 13.31
CA GLU A 17 10.54 4.29 13.96
C GLU A 17 9.15 3.72 14.22
N ALA A 18 8.26 4.53 14.83
CA ALA A 18 6.88 4.15 15.05
C ALA A 18 6.15 3.87 13.74
N LEU A 19 6.37 4.71 12.72
CA LEU A 19 5.72 4.54 11.44
C LEU A 19 6.18 3.24 10.74
N GLN A 20 7.48 2.97 10.71
CA GLN A 20 7.99 1.71 10.17
C GLN A 20 7.45 0.49 10.91
N ALA A 21 7.36 0.55 12.25
CA ALA A 21 6.79 -0.55 13.03
C ALA A 21 5.31 -0.80 12.66
N TRP A 22 4.52 0.26 12.51
CA TRP A 22 3.12 0.17 12.14
C TRP A 22 2.90 -0.48 10.76
N TYR A 23 3.69 -0.10 9.75
CA TYR A 23 3.62 -0.72 8.42
C TYR A 23 3.99 -2.20 8.44
N ARG A 24 5.00 -2.60 9.23
CA ARG A 24 5.38 -4.00 9.37
C ARG A 24 4.30 -4.81 10.09
N GLU A 25 3.76 -4.28 11.17
CA GLU A 25 2.78 -4.97 12.02
C GLU A 25 1.44 -5.19 11.30
N HIS A 26 0.89 -4.15 10.68
CA HIS A 26 -0.47 -4.20 10.14
C HIS A 26 -0.54 -4.58 8.67
N LEU A 27 0.52 -4.33 7.90
CA LEU A 27 0.51 -4.51 6.45
C LEU A 27 1.60 -5.47 5.95
N GLY A 28 2.54 -5.88 6.81
CA GLY A 28 3.69 -6.68 6.38
C GLY A 28 4.57 -5.95 5.36
N VAL A 29 4.63 -4.62 5.44
CA VAL A 29 5.36 -3.76 4.52
C VAL A 29 6.58 -3.16 5.21
N GLY A 30 7.73 -3.23 4.53
CA GLY A 30 8.96 -2.57 4.97
C GLY A 30 10.11 -3.52 5.22
N ASN A 31 11.18 -2.98 5.78
CA ASN A 31 12.43 -3.72 5.94
C ASN A 31 12.24 -4.95 6.84
N GLY A 32 12.82 -6.08 6.44
CA GLY A 32 12.68 -7.35 7.14
C GLY A 32 11.40 -8.12 6.78
N CYS A 33 10.50 -7.55 5.96
CA CYS A 33 9.31 -8.24 5.49
C CYS A 33 9.56 -8.99 4.17
N GLY A 34 8.93 -10.15 4.04
CA GLY A 34 9.08 -11.03 2.87
C GLY A 34 10.44 -11.74 2.81
N THR A 35 10.63 -12.52 1.76
CA THR A 35 11.86 -13.27 1.51
C THR A 35 12.24 -13.21 0.04
N ASP A 36 13.54 -13.29 -0.24
CA ASP A 36 14.05 -13.45 -1.60
C ASP A 36 13.72 -14.84 -2.20
N GLU A 37 14.21 -15.10 -3.41
CA GLU A 37 14.02 -16.39 -4.11
C GLU A 37 14.61 -17.60 -3.36
N LYS A 38 15.51 -17.36 -2.40
CA LYS A 38 16.14 -18.39 -1.57
C LYS A 38 15.44 -18.56 -0.22
N GLY A 39 14.42 -17.75 0.07
CA GLY A 39 13.72 -17.75 1.35
C GLY A 39 14.42 -16.94 2.44
N GLU A 40 15.37 -16.07 2.10
CA GLU A 40 16.11 -15.24 3.05
C GLU A 40 15.44 -13.86 3.18
N SER A 41 15.21 -13.41 4.42
CA SER A 41 14.80 -12.03 4.71
C SER A 41 16.01 -11.13 4.94
N ASN A 42 15.83 -9.82 4.85
CA ASN A 42 16.90 -8.85 5.06
C ASN A 42 16.39 -7.65 5.86
N GLU A 43 17.09 -7.26 6.92
CA GLU A 43 16.68 -6.18 7.84
C GLU A 43 16.65 -4.78 7.22
N TRP A 44 17.14 -4.61 5.98
CA TRP A 44 17.19 -3.35 5.23
C TRP A 44 16.31 -3.37 3.97
N LEU A 45 15.80 -4.53 3.57
CA LEU A 45 15.05 -4.69 2.33
C LEU A 45 13.65 -5.24 2.60
N TRP A 46 12.72 -4.84 1.74
CA TRP A 46 11.41 -5.45 1.63
C TRP A 46 11.38 -6.30 0.35
N TYR A 47 10.96 -7.55 0.47
CA TYR A 47 10.78 -8.47 -0.67
C TYR A 47 9.27 -8.66 -0.95
N PRO A 48 8.62 -7.76 -1.70
CA PRO A 48 7.21 -7.92 -2.05
C PRO A 48 7.00 -9.05 -3.06
N SER A 49 5.82 -9.67 -3.02
CA SER A 49 5.41 -10.61 -4.05
C SER A 49 5.41 -9.96 -5.44
N PRO A 50 5.84 -10.66 -6.50
CA PRO A 50 5.83 -10.12 -7.86
C PRO A 50 4.41 -9.90 -8.36
N GLY A 51 4.24 -8.97 -9.29
CA GLY A 51 2.97 -8.74 -9.99
C GLY A 51 2.83 -7.32 -10.54
N PRO A 52 1.64 -6.95 -11.04
CA PRO A 52 1.41 -5.66 -11.66
C PRO A 52 1.47 -4.51 -10.66
N MET A 53 1.94 -3.35 -11.11
CA MET A 53 1.84 -2.09 -10.39
C MET A 53 1.34 -0.99 -11.32
N VAL A 54 0.59 -0.04 -10.76
CA VAL A 54 0.16 1.16 -11.46
C VAL A 54 1.23 2.23 -11.25
N PHE A 55 1.75 2.80 -12.34
CA PHE A 55 2.66 3.94 -12.32
C PHE A 55 2.02 5.09 -13.08
N GLN A 56 1.30 5.97 -12.37
CA GLN A 56 0.43 6.96 -12.99
C GLN A 56 0.60 8.34 -12.36
N PRO A 57 1.00 9.37 -13.14
CA PRO A 57 0.90 10.75 -12.70
C PRO A 57 -0.57 11.22 -12.73
N PHE A 58 -0.95 12.01 -11.74
CA PHE A 58 -2.26 12.67 -11.67
C PHE A 58 -2.13 14.16 -11.97
N LYS A 59 -3.26 14.82 -12.26
CA LYS A 59 -3.30 16.29 -12.34
C LYS A 59 -2.93 16.86 -10.97
N ALA A 60 -2.22 17.98 -10.96
CA ALA A 60 -1.87 18.69 -9.71
C ALA A 60 -3.10 19.11 -8.88
N THR A 61 -4.28 19.20 -9.51
CA THR A 61 -5.56 19.55 -8.89
C THR A 61 -6.50 18.35 -8.74
N THR A 62 -5.97 17.13 -8.70
CA THR A 62 -6.80 15.93 -8.53
C THR A 62 -7.42 15.92 -7.13
N ASP A 63 -8.64 15.43 -7.03
CA ASP A 63 -9.34 15.14 -5.78
C ASP A 63 -9.18 13.66 -5.36
N TYR A 64 -8.32 12.91 -6.04
CA TYR A 64 -8.14 11.47 -5.80
C TYR A 64 -7.44 11.21 -4.47
N PHE A 65 -6.57 12.12 -4.03
CA PHE A 65 -5.90 12.12 -2.73
C PHE A 65 -5.77 13.56 -2.22
N ALA A 66 -5.37 13.72 -0.95
CA ALA A 66 -5.32 15.01 -0.29
C ALA A 66 -4.37 15.99 -1.01
N GLU A 67 -4.83 17.24 -1.18
CA GLU A 67 -4.13 18.28 -1.96
C GLU A 67 -2.76 18.67 -1.36
N ASP A 68 -2.56 18.48 -0.06
CA ASP A 68 -1.30 18.72 0.64
C ASP A 68 -0.28 17.58 0.47
N LYS A 69 -0.65 16.48 -0.20
CA LYS A 69 0.22 15.34 -0.50
C LYS A 69 0.67 15.38 -1.97
N GLN A 70 1.94 15.02 -2.20
CA GLN A 70 2.50 14.94 -3.57
C GLN A 70 2.31 13.57 -4.23
N PHE A 71 1.99 12.55 -3.44
CA PHE A 71 1.79 11.18 -3.86
C PHE A 71 0.84 10.48 -2.89
N MET A 72 0.36 9.32 -3.30
CA MET A 72 -0.42 8.40 -2.49
C MET A 72 0.16 7.01 -2.66
N LEU A 73 0.22 6.24 -1.57
CA LEU A 73 0.71 4.87 -1.61
C LEU A 73 -0.43 3.93 -1.99
N ASN A 74 -0.23 3.12 -3.02
CA ASN A 74 -1.14 2.04 -3.41
C ASN A 74 -0.42 0.70 -3.19
N LEU A 75 -1.00 -0.16 -2.36
CA LEU A 75 -0.47 -1.48 -2.01
C LEU A 75 -1.37 -2.56 -2.61
N ARG A 76 -0.75 -3.48 -3.36
CA ARG A 76 -1.44 -4.64 -3.90
C ARG A 76 -1.67 -5.68 -2.81
N VAL A 77 -2.90 -6.17 -2.70
CA VAL A 77 -3.30 -7.20 -1.75
C VAL A 77 -3.90 -8.39 -2.50
N SER A 78 -3.78 -9.59 -1.94
CA SER A 78 -4.30 -10.83 -2.54
C SER A 78 -5.62 -11.31 -1.93
N ASP A 79 -5.98 -10.75 -0.78
CA ASP A 79 -7.21 -11.04 -0.04
C ASP A 79 -7.59 -9.75 0.70
N LEU A 80 -8.40 -8.92 0.04
CA LEU A 80 -8.79 -7.63 0.61
C LEU A 80 -9.65 -7.84 1.85
N ASP A 81 -10.64 -8.73 1.80
CA ASP A 81 -11.61 -8.93 2.87
C ASP A 81 -10.95 -9.34 4.19
N SER A 82 -10.04 -10.32 4.15
CA SER A 82 -9.29 -10.76 5.33
C SER A 82 -8.42 -9.64 5.90
N LEU A 83 -7.79 -8.83 5.04
CA LEU A 83 -7.00 -7.69 5.50
C LEU A 83 -7.89 -6.62 6.17
N LEU A 84 -9.06 -6.30 5.59
CA LEU A 84 -9.98 -5.32 6.17
C LEU A 84 -10.50 -5.78 7.54
N GLU A 85 -10.79 -7.07 7.70
CA GLU A 85 -11.18 -7.63 9.00
C GLU A 85 -10.07 -7.45 10.05
N GLN A 86 -8.81 -7.75 9.69
CA GLN A 86 -7.65 -7.58 10.58
C GLN A 86 -7.42 -6.11 10.96
N LEU A 87 -7.53 -5.19 10.00
CA LEU A 87 -7.36 -3.76 10.24
C LEU A 87 -8.45 -3.21 11.16
N ASN A 88 -9.71 -3.58 10.92
CA ASN A 88 -10.82 -3.19 11.80
C ASN A 88 -10.63 -3.76 13.23
N ALA A 89 -10.18 -5.00 13.36
CA ALA A 89 -9.90 -5.62 14.67
C ALA A 89 -8.76 -4.90 15.41
N ALA A 90 -7.80 -4.33 14.69
CA ALA A 90 -6.73 -3.49 15.23
C ALA A 90 -7.16 -2.04 15.53
N GLY A 91 -8.42 -1.68 15.27
CA GLY A 91 -8.95 -0.32 15.48
C GLY A 91 -8.53 0.68 14.41
N ILE A 92 -8.06 0.22 13.25
CA ILE A 92 -7.70 1.05 12.11
C ILE A 92 -8.96 1.33 11.29
N GLU A 93 -9.24 2.60 11.03
CA GLU A 93 -10.39 3.00 10.22
C GLU A 93 -10.21 2.55 8.77
N VAL A 94 -11.17 1.77 8.28
CA VAL A 94 -11.25 1.31 6.90
C VAL A 94 -12.34 2.08 6.17
N ILE A 95 -11.97 2.69 5.04
CA ILE A 95 -12.87 3.41 4.14
C ILE A 95 -13.08 2.56 2.88
N THR A 96 -14.33 2.24 2.59
CA THR A 96 -14.74 1.59 1.33
C THR A 96 -15.82 2.42 0.66
N LYS A 97 -15.87 2.38 -0.67
CA LYS A 97 -16.92 3.02 -1.45
C LYS A 97 -17.32 2.15 -2.62
N ALA A 98 -18.63 1.93 -2.78
CA ALA A 98 -19.17 1.15 -3.88
C ALA A 98 -18.81 1.72 -5.26
N GLU A 99 -18.56 3.03 -5.36
CA GLU A 99 -18.12 3.69 -6.59
C GLU A 99 -16.71 3.29 -7.05
N TRP A 100 -15.83 2.88 -6.13
CA TRP A 100 -14.48 2.43 -6.47
C TRP A 100 -14.49 1.03 -7.08
N ASP A 101 -15.43 0.19 -6.62
CA ASP A 101 -15.60 -1.19 -7.09
C ASP A 101 -16.60 -1.28 -8.27
N ALA A 102 -17.06 -0.14 -8.80
CA ALA A 102 -18.05 -0.09 -9.88
C ALA A 102 -17.57 -0.70 -11.21
N SER A 103 -16.26 -0.85 -11.35
CA SER A 103 -15.58 -1.46 -12.50
C SER A 103 -14.83 -2.71 -12.04
N PRO A 104 -15.48 -3.90 -12.01
CA PRO A 104 -14.86 -5.14 -11.57
C PRO A 104 -13.56 -5.48 -12.31
N GLU A 105 -13.42 -5.01 -13.55
CA GLU A 105 -12.22 -5.16 -14.39
C GLU A 105 -11.00 -4.38 -13.87
N LEU A 106 -11.19 -3.43 -12.95
CA LEU A 106 -10.11 -2.68 -12.31
C LEU A 106 -9.72 -3.28 -10.96
N GLY A 107 -10.52 -4.19 -10.42
CA GLY A 107 -10.31 -4.78 -9.10
C GLY A 107 -11.14 -4.11 -8.01
N ARG A 108 -10.73 -4.31 -6.77
CA ARG A 108 -11.43 -3.82 -5.56
C ARG A 108 -10.53 -2.90 -4.75
N PHE A 109 -11.12 -1.95 -4.05
CA PHE A 109 -10.37 -0.91 -3.35
C PHE A 109 -10.87 -0.66 -1.94
N ALA A 110 -9.93 -0.41 -1.03
CA ALA A 110 -10.17 0.21 0.25
C ALA A 110 -9.09 1.24 0.54
N ARG A 111 -9.38 2.17 1.46
CA ARG A 111 -8.39 3.14 1.92
C ARG A 111 -8.32 3.16 3.43
N ILE A 112 -7.11 3.37 3.93
CA ILE A 112 -6.79 3.57 5.34
C ILE A 112 -5.85 4.76 5.49
N HIS A 113 -5.65 5.18 6.72
CA HIS A 113 -4.61 6.15 7.06
C HIS A 113 -3.59 5.52 7.99
N ASP A 114 -2.32 5.83 7.77
CA ASP A 114 -1.27 5.53 8.75
C ASP A 114 -1.39 6.46 9.98
N PRO A 115 -0.60 6.24 11.05
CA PRO A 115 -0.63 7.07 12.25
C PRO A 115 -0.34 8.56 12.02
N GLU A 116 0.24 8.94 10.88
CA GLU A 116 0.53 10.33 10.51
C GLU A 116 -0.48 10.91 9.51
N GLY A 117 -1.57 10.19 9.23
CA GLY A 117 -2.63 10.63 8.33
C GLY A 117 -2.27 10.52 6.85
N ASN A 118 -1.25 9.75 6.46
CA ASN A 118 -1.00 9.48 5.05
C ASN A 118 -2.01 8.46 4.54
N ALA A 119 -2.71 8.80 3.45
CA ALA A 119 -3.64 7.90 2.81
C ALA A 119 -2.90 6.74 2.12
N ILE A 120 -3.36 5.52 2.40
CA ILE A 120 -2.92 4.28 1.76
C ILE A 120 -4.13 3.66 1.09
N GLU A 121 -3.99 3.30 -0.18
CA GLU A 121 -4.98 2.48 -0.88
C GLU A 121 -4.53 1.04 -0.93
N LEU A 122 -5.46 0.17 -0.62
CA LEU A 122 -5.34 -1.27 -0.70
C LEU A 122 -6.11 -1.68 -1.95
N TRP A 123 -5.39 -2.31 -2.87
CA TRP A 123 -5.94 -2.70 -4.16
C TRP A 123 -5.81 -4.20 -4.37
N GLU A 124 -6.94 -4.86 -4.52
CA GLU A 124 -7.00 -6.26 -4.95
C GLU A 124 -7.25 -6.28 -6.46
N PRO A 125 -6.31 -6.78 -7.28
CA PRO A 125 -6.49 -6.84 -8.72
C PRO A 125 -7.66 -7.76 -9.09
N PRO A 126 -8.30 -7.55 -10.26
CA PRO A 126 -9.32 -8.47 -10.75
C PRO A 126 -8.76 -9.89 -10.83
N ALA A 127 -9.62 -10.88 -10.59
CA ALA A 127 -9.26 -12.27 -10.84
C ALA A 127 -8.86 -12.45 -12.32
N ALA A 128 -7.82 -13.24 -12.57
CA ALA A 128 -7.31 -13.54 -13.90
C ALA A 128 -8.25 -14.45 -14.70
#